data_AF-A0A522X7K3-F1
#
_entry.id   AF-A0A522X7K3-F1
#
_cell.length_a   1.000
_cell.length_b   1.000
_cell.length_c   1.000
_cell.angle_alpha   90.00
_cell.angle_beta   90.00
_cell.angle_gamma   90.00
#
_symmetry.space_group_name_H-M   'P 1'
#
loop_
_entity.id
_entity.type
_entity.pdbx_description
1 polymer ?
#
loop_
_entity_poly.entity_id
_entity_poly.type
_entity_poly.pdbx_seq_one_letter_code
_entity_poly.pdbx_strand_id
1 'polypeptide(L)' 'VEAGQLGVLVSHKLPLENAAEAHRLIEQGGVTGKIILAM' A
#
# COMPACT_ATOMS: atom_id res chain seq x y z
N VAL A 1 -11.30 -0.75 -17.47
CA VAL A 1 -10.05 -1.06 -16.75
C VAL A 1 -10.08 -2.55 -16.45
N GLU A 2 -9.40 -3.34 -17.28
CA GLU A 2 -9.40 -4.82 -17.28
C GLU A 2 -8.30 -5.29 -18.26
N ALA A 3 -8.01 -4.50 -19.30
CA ALA A 3 -6.94 -4.75 -20.27
C ALA A 3 -5.49 -4.58 -19.75
N GLY A 4 -5.25 -4.53 -18.43
CA GLY A 4 -3.91 -4.32 -17.85
C GLY A 4 -3.25 -2.96 -18.13
N GLN A 5 -3.96 -2.05 -18.80
CA GLN A 5 -3.43 -0.73 -19.22
C GLN A 5 -3.37 0.30 -18.09
N LEU A 6 -3.92 -0.02 -16.90
CA LEU A 6 -3.84 0.83 -15.72
C LEU A 6 -3.28 0.01 -14.55
N GLY A 7 -1.99 0.23 -14.26
CA GLY A 7 -1.31 -0.37 -13.12
C GLY A 7 -1.42 0.52 -11.89
N VAL A 8 -1.71 -0.08 -10.74
CA VAL A 8 -1.62 0.59 -9.44
C VAL A 8 -0.17 0.48 -8.96
N LEU A 9 0.49 1.61 -8.67
CA LEU A 9 1.79 1.60 -8.02
C LEU A 9 1.61 1.15 -6.56
N VAL A 10 2.00 -0.08 -6.25
CA VAL A 10 2.08 -0.59 -4.88
C VAL A 10 3.49 -0.35 -4.37
N SER A 11 3.61 0.47 -3.35
CA SER A 11 4.90 0.85 -2.75
C SER A 11 5.22 0.00 -1.52
N HIS A 12 4.19 -0.46 -0.81
CA HIS A 12 4.34 -1.34 0.35
C HIS A 12 3.28 -2.42 0.33
N LYS A 13 3.69 -3.65 0.63
CA LYS A 13 2.82 -4.79 0.91
C LYS A 13 3.17 -5.30 2.30
N LEU A 14 2.21 -5.24 3.22
CA LEU A 14 2.39 -5.67 4.60
C LEU A 14 1.40 -6.80 4.93
N PRO A 15 1.74 -7.70 5.86
CA PRO A 15 0.77 -8.63 6.44
C PRO A 15 -0.38 -7.86 7.12
N LEU A 16 -1.57 -8.45 7.16
CA LEU A 16 -2.75 -7.83 7.77
C LEU A 16 -2.51 -7.48 9.25
N GLU A 17 -1.78 -8.32 9.99
CA GLU A 17 -1.41 -8.10 11.38
C GLU A 17 -0.55 -6.84 11.58
N ASN A 18 0.09 -6.34 10.52
CA ASN A 18 0.94 -5.16 10.54
C ASN A 18 0.19 -3.87 10.13
N ALA A 19 -1.13 -3.84 10.21
CA ALA A 19 -1.94 -2.65 9.91
C ALA A 19 -1.46 -1.40 10.67
N ALA A 20 -1.04 -1.55 11.92
CA ALA A 20 -0.50 -0.43 12.72
C ALA A 20 0.74 0.19 12.06
N GLU A 21 1.59 -0.60 11.43
CA GLU A 21 2.76 -0.11 10.71
C GLU A 21 2.38 0.62 9.42
N ALA A 22 1.36 0.12 8.72
CA ALA A 22 0.80 0.84 7.57
C ALA A 22 0.32 2.24 7.95
N HIS A 23 -0.37 2.37 9.09
CA HIS A 23 -0.80 3.67 9.62
C HIS A 23 0.39 4.58 9.94
N ARG A 24 1.42 4.06 10.63
CA ARG A 24 2.64 4.83 10.92
C ARG A 24 3.30 5.39 9.66
N LEU A 25 3.44 4.57 8.61
CA LEU A 25 4.02 5.00 7.34
C LEU A 25 3.20 6.12 6.67
N ILE A 26 1.87 6.05 6.72
CA ILE A 26 0.98 7.08 6.17
C ILE A 26 1.13 8.39 6.96
N GLU A 27 1.14 8.31 8.28
CA GLU A 27 1.16 9.46 9.18
C GLU A 27 2.50 10.20 9.16
N GLN A 28 3.61 9.51 8.91
CA GLN A 28 4.92 10.12 8.73
C GLN A 28 5.03 10.98 7.46
N GLY A 29 4.10 10.81 6.50
CA GLY A 29 4.15 11.46 5.21
C GLY A 29 5.20 10.88 4.27
N GLY A 30 5.35 11.46 3.07
CA GLY A 30 6.36 11.03 2.08
C GLY A 30 6.04 9.73 1.32
N VAL A 31 5.03 8.96 1.76
CA VAL A 31 4.55 7.79 1.01
C VAL A 31 3.89 8.24 -0.30
N THR A 32 4.45 7.80 -1.41
CA THR A 32 3.84 7.88 -2.74
C THR A 32 3.38 6.49 -3.17
N GLY A 33 2.28 6.37 -3.92
CA GLY A 33 1.71 5.08 -4.32
C GLY A 33 0.75 4.48 -3.28
N LYS A 34 0.53 3.16 -3.32
CA LYS A 34 -0.40 2.45 -2.42
C LYS A 34 0.33 1.58 -1.42
N ILE A 35 -0.19 1.54 -0.19
CA ILE A 35 0.10 0.49 0.78
C ILE A 35 -1.04 -0.53 0.71
N ILE A 36 -0.72 -1.82 0.63
CA ILE A 36 -1.71 -2.90 0.66
C ILE A 36 -1.45 -3.80 1.87
N LEU A 37 -2.54 -4.28 2.47
CA LEU A 37 -2.51 -5.34 3.48
C LEU A 37 -2.91 -6.65 2.80
N ALA A 38 -2.17 -7.72 3.07
CA ALA A 38 -2.41 -9.05 2.53
C ALA A 38 -2.42 -10.11 3.63
N MET A 39 -3.13 -11.21 3.36
CA MET A 39 -3.12 -12.43 4.18
C MET A 39 -1.77 -13.13 4.08
#